data_AF-A0A3C0G2Z7-F1
#
_entry.id   AF-A0A3C0G2Z7-F1
#
_cell.length_a   1.000
_cell.length_b   1.000
_cell.length_c   1.000
_cell.angle_alpha   90.00
_cell.angle_beta   90.00
_cell.angle_gamma   90.00
#
_symmetry.space_group_name_H-M   'P 1'
#
loop_
_entity.id
_entity.type
_entity.pdbx_description
1 polymer ?
#
loop_
_entity_poly.entity_id
_entity_poly.type
_entity_poly.pdbx_seq_one_letter_code
_entity_poly.pdbx_strand_id
1 'polypeptide(L)'
;MANNIYNPGLRNAGSYIVSGYPYMKTHSLPNAGSNAEFEIDFLNVTKQIVINNNETSTNRDLRVHFVSTGSSANVVGNKHFYEVPNGSSLTLDVKCKEIYFSNASGGSISFSVFASQTHILTGSMYTLDGAGI
;
A
#
# COMPACT_ATOMS: atom_id res chain seq x y z
N MET A 1 7.68 15.81 37.89
CA MET A 1 7.76 16.48 36.57
C MET A 1 6.92 15.66 35.60
N ALA A 2 5.91 16.25 34.97
CA ALA A 2 5.14 15.54 33.96
C ALA A 2 6.03 15.34 32.72
N ASN A 3 6.18 14.08 32.30
CA ASN A 3 6.89 13.76 31.07
C ASN A 3 5.97 14.11 29.90
N ASN A 4 6.21 15.25 29.25
CA ASN A 4 5.42 15.64 28.08
C ASN A 4 5.96 14.89 26.86
N ILE A 5 5.46 13.66 26.66
CA ILE A 5 5.78 12.84 25.49
C ILE A 5 4.95 13.39 24.31
N TYR A 6 5.59 14.18 23.44
CA TYR A 6 4.95 14.71 22.24
C TYR A 6 5.07 13.69 21.10
N ASN A 7 3.97 13.01 20.77
CA ASN A 7 3.91 12.19 19.57
C ASN A 7 3.66 13.06 18.33
N PRO A 8 4.40 12.87 17.23
CA PRO A 8 4.15 13.59 15.98
C PRO A 8 2.81 13.14 15.38
N GLY A 9 2.00 14.10 14.93
CA GLY A 9 0.77 13.85 14.17
C GLY A 9 0.96 13.94 12.65
N LEU A 10 -0.10 13.68 11.89
CA LEU A 10 -0.10 13.60 10.42
C LEU A 10 0.42 14.86 9.69
N ARG A 11 0.33 16.03 10.35
CA ARG A 11 0.77 17.33 9.82
C ARG A 11 2.21 17.69 10.20
N ASN A 12 2.95 16.78 10.84
CA ASN A 12 4.35 17.01 11.17
C ASN A 12 5.24 16.79 9.93
N ALA A 13 5.63 17.88 9.24
CA ALA A 13 6.46 17.80 8.03
C ALA A 13 7.83 17.16 8.27
N GLY A 14 8.43 17.38 9.46
CA GLY A 14 9.72 16.81 9.86
C GLY A 14 9.78 15.30 9.69
N SER A 15 8.71 14.60 10.10
CA SER A 15 8.59 13.14 9.98
C SER A 15 8.62 12.61 8.54
N TYR A 16 8.33 13.45 7.54
CA TYR A 16 8.28 13.04 6.12
C TYR A 16 9.56 13.36 5.35
N ILE A 17 10.36 14.32 5.83
CA ILE A 17 11.62 14.72 5.18
C ILE A 17 12.85 13.96 5.70
N VAL A 18 12.75 13.30 6.86
CA VAL A 18 13.81 12.44 7.40
C VAL A 18 13.67 10.99 6.93
N SER A 19 14.74 10.19 7.06
CA SER A 19 14.66 8.74 6.80
C SER A 19 13.66 8.05 7.72
N GLY A 20 12.85 7.15 7.17
CA GLY A 20 11.87 6.38 7.92
C GLY A 20 12.35 4.98 8.31
N TYR A 21 11.57 4.31 9.15
CA TYR A 21 11.76 2.90 9.47
C TYR A 21 11.52 2.02 8.24
N PRO A 22 12.42 1.06 7.97
CA PRO A 22 12.28 0.19 6.80
C PRO A 22 11.21 -0.88 7.05
N TYR A 23 10.36 -1.09 6.06
CA TYR A 23 9.59 -2.31 5.86
C TYR A 23 10.00 -2.91 4.53
N MET A 24 10.28 -4.21 4.49
CA MET A 24 10.58 -4.91 3.25
C MET A 24 10.06 -6.33 3.33
N LYS A 25 9.21 -6.73 2.39
CA LYS A 25 8.71 -8.09 2.31
C LYS A 25 8.30 -8.46 0.89
N THR A 26 8.56 -9.71 0.53
CA THR A 26 8.07 -10.32 -0.72
C THR A 26 6.84 -11.18 -0.40
N HIS A 27 5.84 -11.08 -1.27
CA HIS A 27 4.56 -11.75 -1.15
C HIS A 27 4.22 -12.47 -2.45
N SER A 28 3.42 -13.53 -2.32
CA SER A 28 2.81 -14.23 -3.46
C SER A 28 1.29 -14.13 -3.34
N LEU A 29 0.65 -13.52 -4.33
CA LEU A 29 -0.79 -13.45 -4.45
C LEU A 29 -1.26 -14.62 -5.33
N PRO A 30 -2.03 -15.58 -4.81
CA PRO A 30 -2.48 -16.71 -5.61
C PRO A 30 -3.49 -16.28 -6.68
N ASN A 31 -3.67 -17.13 -7.69
CA ASN A 31 -4.79 -17.01 -8.60
C ASN A 31 -6.07 -17.58 -7.96
N ALA A 32 -6.78 -16.75 -7.20
CA ALA A 32 -8.06 -17.12 -6.60
C ALA A 32 -9.27 -16.50 -7.34
N GLY A 33 -9.11 -16.15 -8.63
CA GLY A 33 -10.12 -15.41 -9.40
C GLY A 33 -10.24 -13.94 -8.96
N SER A 34 -11.34 -13.27 -9.33
CA SER A 34 -11.55 -11.81 -9.16
C SER A 34 -11.50 -11.27 -7.73
N ASN A 35 -11.32 -12.15 -6.72
CA ASN A 35 -11.34 -11.80 -5.29
C ASN A 35 -10.00 -12.08 -4.59
N ALA A 36 -8.95 -12.45 -5.34
CA ALA A 36 -7.62 -12.62 -4.76
C ALA A 36 -7.07 -11.24 -4.35
N GLU A 37 -7.20 -10.92 -3.07
CA GLU A 37 -6.69 -9.69 -2.46
C GLU A 37 -5.70 -10.00 -1.35
N PHE A 38 -4.70 -9.14 -1.20
CA PHE A 38 -3.76 -9.17 -0.09
C PHE A 38 -3.62 -7.78 0.51
N GLU A 39 -3.76 -7.70 1.84
CA GLU A 39 -3.64 -6.49 2.63
C GLU A 39 -2.28 -6.44 3.32
N ILE A 40 -1.68 -5.25 3.38
CA ILE A 40 -0.51 -4.96 4.19
C ILE A 40 -0.85 -3.84 5.16
N ASP A 41 -0.88 -4.20 6.44
CA ASP A 41 -0.89 -3.26 7.55
C ASP A 41 0.52 -2.78 7.90
N PHE A 42 0.71 -1.47 7.93
CA PHE A 42 1.94 -0.86 8.42
C PHE A 42 1.84 -0.56 9.92
N LEU A 43 2.99 -0.56 10.61
CA LEU A 43 3.05 -0.23 12.03
C LEU A 43 2.88 1.28 12.27
N ASN A 44 3.38 2.10 11.33
CA ASN A 44 3.31 3.54 11.34
C ASN A 44 2.90 4.06 9.95
N VAL A 45 2.46 5.31 9.88
CA VAL A 45 2.08 5.96 8.62
C VAL A 45 3.27 6.03 7.69
N THR A 46 3.08 5.61 6.44
CA THR A 46 4.12 5.63 5.40
C THR A 46 4.42 7.05 4.94
N LYS A 47 5.64 7.26 4.43
CA LYS A 47 5.99 8.44 3.62
C LYS A 47 6.24 8.09 2.16
N GLN A 48 6.66 6.86 1.90
CA GLN A 48 6.95 6.34 0.57
C GLN A 48 6.76 4.83 0.57
N ILE A 49 6.21 4.32 -0.53
CA ILE A 49 6.06 2.90 -0.82
C ILE A 49 6.63 2.64 -2.22
N VAL A 50 7.47 1.62 -2.33
CA VAL A 50 8.01 1.11 -3.59
C VAL A 50 7.52 -0.32 -3.74
N ILE A 51 6.84 -0.60 -4.85
CA ILE A 51 6.25 -1.89 -5.18
C ILE A 51 6.92 -2.38 -6.45
N ASN A 52 7.46 -3.59 -6.40
CA ASN A 52 8.03 -4.26 -7.55
C ASN A 52 7.18 -5.48 -7.90
N ASN A 53 6.68 -5.53 -9.11
CA ASN A 53 6.07 -6.72 -9.66
C ASN A 53 7.20 -7.62 -10.21
N ASN A 54 7.45 -8.74 -9.54
CA ASN A 54 8.57 -9.63 -9.85
C ASN A 54 8.23 -10.64 -10.95
N GLU A 55 7.05 -10.55 -11.56
CA GLU A 55 6.62 -11.46 -12.61
C GLU A 55 7.33 -11.22 -13.93
N THR A 56 7.62 -12.31 -14.64
CA THR A 56 8.26 -12.27 -15.98
C THR A 56 7.31 -12.70 -17.09
N SER A 57 6.18 -13.33 -16.74
CA SER A 57 5.18 -13.77 -17.70
C SER A 57 4.28 -12.60 -18.12
N THR A 58 3.90 -12.58 -19.40
CA THR A 58 2.94 -11.60 -19.94
C THR A 58 1.56 -11.77 -19.28
N ASN A 59 0.79 -10.68 -19.20
CA ASN A 59 -0.52 -10.63 -18.55
C ASN A 59 -0.44 -11.05 -17.07
N ARG A 60 0.50 -10.48 -16.32
CA ARG A 60 0.67 -10.69 -14.86
C ARG A 60 0.71 -9.35 -14.15
N ASP A 61 -0.31 -8.53 -14.38
CA ASP A 61 -0.34 -7.17 -13.86
C ASP A 61 -0.88 -7.17 -12.43
N LEU A 62 -0.17 -6.48 -11.55
CA LEU A 62 -0.54 -6.32 -10.15
C LEU A 62 -1.36 -5.04 -10.01
N ARG A 63 -2.53 -5.12 -9.39
CA ARG A 63 -3.30 -3.93 -9.02
C ARG A 63 -2.95 -3.50 -7.62
N VAL A 64 -2.73 -2.21 -7.45
CA VAL A 64 -2.42 -1.55 -6.19
C VAL A 64 -3.52 -0.55 -5.89
N HIS A 65 -4.08 -0.61 -4.69
CA HIS A 65 -5.22 0.20 -4.28
C HIS A 65 -5.24 0.43 -2.76
N PHE A 66 -6.03 1.39 -2.29
CA PHE A 66 -5.97 1.86 -0.89
C PHE A 66 -7.14 1.43 0.00
N VAL A 67 -8.18 0.81 -0.58
CA VAL A 67 -9.32 0.24 0.15
C VAL A 67 -9.66 -1.13 -0.41
N SER A 68 -10.12 -2.07 0.41
CA SER A 68 -10.43 -3.43 -0.07
C SER A 68 -11.34 -3.43 -1.32
N THR A 69 -11.09 -4.37 -2.25
CA THR A 69 -11.94 -4.66 -3.41
C THR A 69 -13.36 -5.06 -3.01
N GLY A 70 -13.57 -5.59 -1.79
CA GLY A 70 -14.88 -5.89 -1.21
C GLY A 70 -15.57 -4.69 -0.54
N SER A 71 -14.96 -3.51 -0.53
CA SER A 71 -15.57 -2.28 0.01
C SER A 71 -16.70 -1.75 -0.88
N SER A 72 -17.52 -0.84 -0.33
CA SER A 72 -18.57 -0.15 -1.09
C SER A 72 -18.05 0.75 -2.22
N ALA A 73 -16.74 1.00 -2.28
CA ALA A 73 -16.11 1.81 -3.32
C ALA A 73 -16.07 1.13 -4.70
N ASN A 74 -16.26 -0.20 -4.77
CA ASN A 74 -16.16 -0.98 -6.00
C ASN A 74 -14.88 -0.67 -6.79
N VAL A 75 -13.73 -0.84 -6.13
CA VAL A 75 -12.40 -0.46 -6.62
C VAL A 75 -12.13 -0.96 -8.04
N VAL A 76 -12.47 -2.21 -8.33
CA VAL A 76 -12.22 -2.82 -9.64
C VAL A 76 -13.17 -2.26 -10.70
N GLY A 77 -14.46 -2.16 -10.42
CA GLY A 77 -15.45 -1.67 -11.38
C GLY A 77 -15.27 -0.18 -11.70
N ASN A 78 -14.91 0.62 -10.69
CA ASN A 78 -14.69 2.06 -10.82
C ASN A 78 -13.23 2.43 -11.18
N LYS A 79 -12.33 1.44 -11.26
CA LYS A 79 -10.91 1.61 -11.60
C LYS A 79 -10.12 2.50 -10.63
N HIS A 80 -10.37 2.38 -9.33
CA HIS A 80 -9.63 3.08 -8.28
C HIS A 80 -8.33 2.35 -7.91
N PHE A 81 -7.55 1.97 -8.92
CA PHE A 81 -6.30 1.23 -8.74
C PHE A 81 -5.26 1.70 -9.74
N TYR A 82 -3.99 1.44 -9.41
CA TYR A 82 -2.90 1.53 -10.35
C TYR A 82 -2.45 0.12 -10.75
N GLU A 83 -2.28 -0.12 -12.05
CA GLU A 83 -1.73 -1.37 -12.57
C GLU A 83 -0.20 -1.26 -12.65
N VAL A 84 0.49 -2.20 -12.00
CA VAL A 84 1.94 -2.37 -12.07
C VAL A 84 2.19 -3.55 -13.02
N PRO A 85 2.65 -3.28 -14.26
CA PRO A 85 2.90 -4.32 -15.23
C PRO A 85 3.95 -5.33 -14.76
N ASN A 86 3.98 -6.51 -15.37
CA ASN A 86 4.99 -7.52 -15.07
C ASN A 86 6.42 -6.96 -15.25
N GLY A 87 7.30 -7.26 -14.30
CA GLY A 87 8.70 -6.81 -14.32
C GLY A 87 8.89 -5.30 -14.08
N SER A 88 7.84 -4.57 -13.72
CA SER A 88 7.87 -3.13 -13.50
C SER A 88 7.77 -2.76 -12.02
N SER A 89 8.10 -1.50 -11.72
CA SER A 89 8.05 -0.93 -10.37
C SER A 89 7.16 0.30 -10.31
N LEU A 90 6.47 0.48 -9.19
CA LEU A 90 5.69 1.67 -8.85
C LEU A 90 6.23 2.29 -7.56
N THR A 91 6.45 3.60 -7.58
CA THR A 91 6.82 4.37 -6.38
C THR A 91 5.72 5.36 -6.06
N LEU A 92 5.28 5.36 -4.80
CA LEU A 92 4.18 6.17 -4.29
C LEU A 92 4.66 6.96 -3.07
N ASP A 93 4.67 8.28 -3.17
CA ASP A 93 4.93 9.18 -2.04
C ASP A 93 3.59 9.55 -1.37
N VAL A 94 3.09 8.66 -0.51
CA VAL A 94 1.76 8.79 0.09
C VAL A 94 1.80 8.55 1.59
N LYS A 95 0.79 9.10 2.27
CA LYS A 95 0.49 8.82 3.67
C LYS A 95 -0.60 7.76 3.73
N CYS A 96 -0.27 6.54 4.12
CA CYS A 96 -1.28 5.53 4.42
C CYS A 96 -0.84 4.65 5.60
N LYS A 97 -1.82 4.00 6.22
CA LYS A 97 -1.61 2.98 7.26
C LYS A 97 -1.71 1.56 6.71
N GLU A 98 -2.36 1.39 5.56
CA GLU A 98 -2.63 0.13 4.91
C GLU A 98 -2.57 0.31 3.39
N ILE A 99 -2.32 -0.79 2.68
CA ILE A 99 -2.36 -0.85 1.22
C ILE A 99 -2.79 -2.25 0.80
N TYR A 100 -3.55 -2.32 -0.30
CA TYR A 100 -4.12 -3.55 -0.80
C TYR A 100 -3.60 -3.85 -2.20
N PHE A 101 -3.51 -5.15 -2.47
CA PHE A 101 -3.04 -5.69 -3.75
C PHE A 101 -4.07 -6.67 -4.27
N SER A 102 -4.43 -6.58 -5.55
CA SER A 102 -5.32 -7.54 -6.19
C SER A 102 -4.72 -8.10 -7.48
N ASN A 103 -5.10 -9.34 -7.79
CA ASN A 103 -4.63 -10.02 -8.98
C ASN A 103 -5.54 -9.67 -10.15
N ALA A 104 -5.02 -8.96 -11.15
CA ALA A 104 -5.75 -8.68 -12.38
C ALA A 104 -5.71 -9.84 -13.39
N SER A 105 -4.96 -10.90 -13.10
CA SER A 105 -4.56 -11.92 -14.07
C SER A 105 -5.03 -13.34 -13.74
N GLY A 106 -4.93 -14.23 -14.73
CA GLY A 106 -5.29 -15.64 -14.60
C GLY A 106 -4.23 -16.55 -13.94
N GLY A 107 -3.39 -16.05 -13.03
CA GLY A 107 -2.30 -16.82 -12.42
C GLY A 107 -1.58 -16.05 -11.31
N SER A 108 -0.83 -16.76 -10.47
CA SER A 108 -0.24 -16.18 -9.26
C SER A 108 0.79 -15.10 -9.60
N ILE A 109 0.89 -14.08 -8.74
CA ILE A 109 1.81 -12.95 -8.88
C ILE A 109 2.70 -12.85 -7.64
N SER A 110 4.01 -12.82 -7.83
CA SER A 110 5.01 -12.51 -6.83
C SER A 110 5.39 -11.04 -6.90
N PHE A 111 5.34 -10.35 -5.77
CA PHE A 111 5.68 -8.93 -5.70
C PHE A 111 6.44 -8.61 -4.42
N SER A 112 7.27 -7.58 -4.46
CA SER A 112 8.03 -7.10 -3.32
C SER A 112 7.61 -5.68 -2.97
N VAL A 113 7.45 -5.42 -1.69
CA VAL A 113 7.07 -4.11 -1.16
C VAL A 113 8.18 -3.63 -0.25
N PHE A 114 8.71 -2.45 -0.55
CA PHE A 114 9.49 -1.65 0.38
C PHE A 114 8.65 -0.45 0.81
N ALA A 115 8.59 -0.17 2.10
CA ALA A 115 7.95 1.04 2.60
C ALA A 115 8.86 1.75 3.61
N SER A 116 8.97 3.07 3.46
CA SER A 116 9.58 3.92 4.46
C SER A 116 8.50 4.48 5.37
N GLN A 117 8.50 4.05 6.61
CA GLN A 117 7.50 4.42 7.62
C GLN A 117 7.99 5.58 8.48
N THR A 118 7.09 6.51 8.79
CA THR A 118 7.38 7.63 9.69
C THR A 118 7.32 7.20 11.16
N HIS A 119 7.53 8.14 12.08
CA HIS A 119 7.27 7.96 13.52
C HIS A 119 5.81 8.26 13.93
N ILE A 120 4.92 8.51 12.96
CA ILE A 120 3.52 8.82 13.21
C ILE A 120 2.75 7.50 13.31
N LEU A 121 2.12 7.25 14.46
CA LEU A 121 1.33 6.05 14.69
C LEU A 121 0.12 6.01 13.75
N THR A 122 -0.29 4.80 13.35
CA THR A 122 -1.44 4.59 12.44
C THR A 122 -2.76 5.14 12.98
N GLY A 123 -2.93 5.24 14.31
CA GLY A 123 -4.10 5.88 14.93
C GLY A 123 -4.23 7.39 14.65
N SER A 124 -3.19 8.05 14.14
CA SER A 124 -3.26 9.44 13.67
C SER A 124 -3.76 9.56 12.22
N MET A 125 -3.90 8.44 11.51
CA MET A 125 -4.36 8.40 10.13
C MET A 125 -5.88 8.28 10.11
N TYR A 126 -6.53 9.11 9.29
CA TYR A 126 -7.95 8.97 9.01
C TYR A 126 -8.22 7.74 8.16
N THR A 127 -9.44 7.21 8.21
CA THR A 127 -9.87 6.18 7.28
C THR A 127 -9.88 6.73 5.86
N LEU A 128 -9.27 6.01 4.92
CA LEU A 128 -9.28 6.39 3.52
C LEU A 128 -10.67 6.12 2.93
N ASP A 129 -11.43 7.18 2.64
CA ASP A 129 -12.77 7.13 2.06
C ASP A 129 -12.98 8.24 1.02
N GLY A 130 -14.10 8.16 0.29
CA GLY A 130 -14.50 9.16 -0.72
C GLY A 130 -14.47 8.67 -2.16
N ALA A 131 -14.88 9.54 -3.09
CA ALA A 131 -14.87 9.23 -4.52
C ALA A 131 -13.44 9.29 -5.08
N GLY A 132 -12.96 8.18 -5.63
CA GLY A 132 -11.62 8.07 -6.22
C GLY A 132 -10.59 7.34 -5.34
N ILE A 133 -11.02 6.76 -4.23
CA ILE A 133 -10.23 5.83 -3.42
C ILE A 133 -10.88 4.47 -3.34
#